data_AF-A0AAV5Y2N7-F1
#
_entry.id   AF-A0AAV5Y2N7-F1
#
_cell.length_a   1.000
_cell.length_b   1.000
_cell.length_c   1.000
_cell.angle_alpha   90.00
_cell.angle_beta   90.00
_cell.angle_gamma   90.00
#
_symmetry.space_group_name_H-M   'P 1'
#
loop_
_entity.id
_entity.type
_entity.pdbx_description
1 polymer ?
#
loop_
_entity_poly.entity_id
_entity_poly.type
_entity_poly.pdbx_seq_one_letter_code
_entity_poly.pdbx_strand_id
1 'polypeptide(L)' 'MSKWIGLTVLAAAAVMALGCAQQPSATVAGVEDKTYTVTPASVTVRAGIVTGEITEMKVTERLEKGSDRVVSPA' A
#
# COMPACT_ATOMS: atom_id res chain seq x y z
N MET A 1 13.29 11.38 51.03
CA MET A 1 13.70 10.67 49.79
C MET A 1 12.56 9.97 49.05
N SER A 2 11.43 9.66 49.69
CA SER A 2 10.30 8.92 49.08
C SER A 2 9.52 9.69 47.98
N LYS A 3 9.46 11.03 48.05
CA LYS A 3 8.72 11.86 47.05
C LYS A 3 9.32 11.82 45.64
N TRP A 4 10.64 11.59 45.52
CA TRP A 4 11.34 11.53 44.23
C TRP A 4 11.13 10.20 43.51
N ILE A 5 10.97 9.11 44.28
CA ILE A 5 10.71 7.76 43.76
C ILE A 5 9.27 7.67 43.22
N GLY A 6 8.31 8.30 43.89
CA GLY A 6 6.93 8.37 43.39
C GLY A 6 6.83 9.10 42.04
N LEU A 7 7.63 10.16 41.87
CA LEU A 7 7.65 10.96 40.64
C LEU A 7 8.22 10.16 39.45
N THR A 8 9.29 9.39 39.66
CA THR A 8 9.91 8.60 38.58
C THR A 8 9.03 7.43 38.13
N VAL A 9 8.34 6.78 39.07
CA VAL A 9 7.39 5.69 38.76
C VAL A 9 6.20 6.22 37.96
N LEU A 10 5.65 7.39 38.33
CA LEU A 10 4.57 8.03 37.58
C LEU A 10 4.99 8.45 36.17
N ALA A 11 6.19 9.01 36.03
CA ALA A 11 6.74 9.37 34.73
C ALA A 11 6.94 8.15 33.83
N ALA A 12 7.51 7.06 34.37
CA ALA A 12 7.71 5.82 33.62
C ALA A 12 6.38 5.19 33.18
N ALA A 13 5.37 5.16 34.06
CA ALA A 13 4.04 4.66 33.72
C ALA A 13 3.35 5.48 32.62
N ALA A 14 3.51 6.81 32.64
CA ALA A 14 2.98 7.69 31.60
C ALA A 14 3.66 7.44 30.24
N VAL A 15 4.99 7.27 30.21
CA VAL A 15 5.75 7.00 28.98
C VAL A 15 5.38 5.65 28.39
N MET A 16 5.16 4.62 29.21
CA MET A 16 4.71 3.30 28.73
C MET A 16 3.27 3.36 28.19
N ALA A 17 2.38 4.11 28.84
CA ALA A 17 1.00 4.28 28.38
C ALA A 17 0.91 5.06 27.06
N LEU A 18 1.68 6.14 26.91
CA LEU A 18 1.72 6.97 25.70
C LEU A 18 2.55 6.31 24.58
N GLY A 19 3.57 5.54 24.92
CA GLY A 19 4.41 4.80 23.97
C GLY A 19 3.69 3.64 23.30
N CYS A 20 2.73 3.00 23.98
CA CYS A 20 1.88 1.97 23.38
C CYS A 20 0.66 2.53 22.63
N ALA A 21 0.23 3.75 22.94
CA ALA A 21 -1.01 4.32 22.41
C ALA A 21 -0.87 4.91 21.00
N GLN A 22 0.35 5.20 20.54
CA GLN A 22 0.55 5.86 19.26
C GLN A 22 1.58 5.12 18.40
N GLN A 23 1.29 3.86 18.09
CA GLN A 23 1.79 3.32 16.83
C GLN A 23 1.14 4.18 15.74
N PRO A 24 1.90 4.87 14.87
CA PRO A 24 1.31 5.57 13.73
C PRO A 24 0.59 4.50 12.92
N SER A 25 -0.73 4.41 13.09
CA SER A 25 -1.57 3.66 12.20
C SER A 25 -1.48 4.45 10.91
N ALA A 26 -0.56 4.05 10.03
CA ALA A 26 -0.44 4.62 8.71
C ALA A 26 -1.87 4.64 8.15
N THR A 27 -2.41 5.84 7.98
CA THR A 27 -3.69 6.01 7.29
C THR A 27 -3.53 5.26 5.99
N VAL A 28 -4.30 4.19 5.80
CA VAL A 28 -4.24 3.40 4.57
C VAL A 28 -4.50 4.39 3.45
N ALA A 29 -3.46 4.73 2.70
CA ALA A 29 -3.63 5.53 1.50
C ALA A 29 -4.64 4.75 0.65
N GLY A 30 -5.75 5.38 0.30
CA GLY A 30 -6.76 4.73 -0.54
C GLY A 30 -6.10 4.19 -1.80
N VAL A 31 -6.56 3.06 -2.33
CA VAL A 31 -6.02 2.51 -3.57
C VAL A 31 -6.85 3.03 -4.73
N GLU A 32 -6.20 3.51 -5.78
CA GLU A 32 -6.84 3.92 -7.03
C GLU A 32 -6.36 3.06 -8.20
N ASP A 33 -7.26 2.77 -9.14
CA ASP A 33 -6.92 2.00 -10.34
C ASP A 33 -6.66 2.98 -11.49
N LYS A 34 -5.48 2.88 -12.10
CA LYS A 34 -5.08 3.69 -13.26
C LYS A 34 -4.85 2.81 -14.47
N THR A 35 -5.59 3.07 -15.54
CA THR A 35 -5.52 2.29 -16.77
C THR A 35 -4.69 3.00 -17.84
N TYR A 36 -3.72 2.30 -18.39
CA TYR A 36 -2.86 2.75 -19.48
C TYR A 36 -3.14 1.94 -20.74
N THR A 37 -3.33 2.64 -21.85
CA THR A 37 -3.39 2.02 -23.17
C THR A 37 -1.98 1.68 -23.65
N VAL A 38 -1.79 0.46 -24.12
CA VAL A 38 -0.52 -0.04 -24.66
C VAL A 38 -0.76 -0.51 -26.07
N THR A 39 0.04 -0.02 -27.00
CA THR A 39 0.10 -0.53 -28.38
C THR A 39 1.09 -1.71 -28.39
N PRO A 40 0.61 -2.96 -28.52
CA PRO A 40 1.50 -4.10 -28.64
C PRO A 40 2.21 -4.07 -30.00
N ALA A 41 3.51 -4.40 -30.04
CA ALA A 41 4.27 -4.41 -31.29
C ALA A 41 3.86 -5.58 -32.21
N SER A 42 3.74 -6.78 -31.65
CA SER A 42 3.09 -7.94 -32.26
C SER A 42 2.91 -8.99 -31.17
N VAL A 43 1.68 -9.42 -30.89
CA VAL A 43 1.42 -10.47 -29.91
C VAL A 43 0.40 -11.43 -30.50
N THR A 44 0.87 -12.61 -30.90
CA THR A 44 0.02 -13.70 -31.36
C THR A 44 -0.41 -14.57 -30.18
N VAL A 45 -1.70 -14.84 -30.07
CA VAL A 45 -2.28 -15.70 -29.04
C VAL A 45 -2.82 -16.97 -29.70
N ARG A 46 -2.55 -18.10 -29.06
CA ARG A 46 -3.08 -19.41 -29.45
C ARG A 46 -3.88 -19.99 -28.30
N ALA A 47 -5.14 -20.35 -28.55
CA ALA A 47 -6.02 -21.01 -27.60
C ALA A 47 -6.68 -22.21 -28.30
N GLY A 48 -6.12 -23.40 -28.07
CA GLY A 48 -6.52 -24.61 -28.80
C GLY A 48 -6.27 -24.45 -30.30
N ILE A 49 -7.34 -24.56 -31.10
CA ILE A 49 -7.29 -24.37 -32.56
C ILE A 49 -7.38 -22.90 -32.99
N VAL A 50 -7.70 -21.99 -32.07
CA VAL A 50 -7.88 -20.57 -32.37
C VAL A 50 -6.53 -19.87 -32.33
N THR A 51 -6.21 -19.14 -33.40
CA THR A 51 -5.05 -18.24 -33.47
C THR A 51 -5.55 -16.83 -33.75
N GLY A 52 -5.04 -15.85 -33.01
CA GLY A 52 -5.39 -14.45 -33.17
C GLY A 52 -4.25 -13.53 -32.79
N GLU A 53 -4.45 -12.23 -33.01
CA GLU A 53 -3.50 -11.18 -32.66
C GLU A 53 -4.14 -10.21 -31.65
N ILE A 54 -3.36 -9.75 -30.67
CA ILE A 54 -3.78 -8.66 -29.79
C ILE A 54 -3.49 -7.35 -30.50
N THR A 55 -4.55 -6.64 -30.88
CA THR A 55 -4.46 -5.34 -31.57
C THR A 55 -4.59 -4.15 -30.61
N GLU A 56 -5.14 -4.36 -29.42
CA GLU A 56 -5.27 -3.34 -28.36
C GLU A 56 -4.97 -3.98 -27.01
N MET A 57 -4.21 -3.27 -26.16
CA MET A 57 -3.92 -3.72 -24.80
C MET A 57 -4.13 -2.58 -23.80
N LYS A 58 -4.64 -2.93 -22.62
CA LYS A 58 -4.80 -2.03 -21.49
C LYS A 58 -4.18 -2.66 -20.25
N VAL A 59 -3.36 -1.89 -19.55
CA VAL A 59 -2.76 -2.29 -18.28
C VAL A 59 -3.40 -1.46 -17.18
N THR A 60 -3.93 -2.10 -16.16
CA THR A 60 -4.48 -1.41 -14.98
C THR A 60 -3.53 -1.61 -13.82
N GLU A 61 -2.99 -0.52 -13.30
CA GLU A 61 -2.14 -0.51 -12.12
C GLU A 61 -2.94 0.00 -10.93
N ARG A 62 -2.77 -0.67 -9.79
CA ARG A 62 -3.31 -0.20 -8.51
C ARG A 62 -2.26 0.73 -7.91
N LEU A 63 -2.59 1.99 -7.68
CA LEU A 63 -1.70 3.00 -7.12
C LEU A 63 -2.20 3.45 -5.74
N GLU A 64 -1.27 3.88 -4.88
CA GLU A 64 -1.64 4.62 -3.67
C GLU A 64 -2.15 6.02 -4.06
N LYS A 65 -3.35 6.36 -3.62
CA LYS A 65 -4.01 7.62 -3.94
C LYS A 65 -3.12 8.81 -3.54
N GLY A 66 -2.82 9.66 -4.53
CA GLY A 66 -1.95 10.82 -4.36
C GLY A 66 -0.45 10.52 -4.44
N SER A 67 -0.07 9.31 -4.87
CA SER A 67 1.31 8.89 -5.11
C SER A 67 1.39 8.04 -6.38
N ASP A 68 2.57 7.96 -6.99
CA ASP A 68 2.85 7.03 -8.10
C ASP A 68 3.27 5.63 -7.60
N ARG A 69 3.12 5.36 -6.30
CA ARG A 69 3.48 4.07 -5.72
C ARG A 69 2.47 3.00 -6.14
N VAL A 70 2.96 1.99 -6.86
CA VAL A 70 2.19 0.79 -7.22
C VAL A 70 1.99 -0.11 -6.01
N VAL A 71 0.76 -0.58 -5.81
CA VAL A 71 0.40 -1.57 -4.78
C VAL A 71 0.12 -2.93 -5.41
N SER A 72 0.58 -4.00 -4.75
CA SER A 72 0.31 -5.37 -5.21
C SER A 72 -1.12 -5.79 -4.89
N PRO A 73 -1.74 -6.67 -5.70
CA PRO A 73 -2.99 -7.34 -5.34
C PRO A 73 -2.86 -8.08 -4.00
N ALA A 74 -3.94 -8.11 -3.22
CA ALA A 74 -4.02 -8.80 -1.93
C ALA A 74 -4.20 -10.32 -2.11
#